data_AF-A0A835IZ31-F1
#
_entry.id   AF-A0A835IZ31-F1
#
_cell.length_a   1.000
_cell.length_b   1.000
_cell.length_c   1.000
_cell.angle_alpha   90.00
_cell.angle_beta   90.00
_cell.angle_gamma   90.00
#
_symmetry.space_group_name_H-M   'P 1'
#
loop_
_entity.id
_entity.type
_entity.pdbx_description
1 polymer ?
#
loop_
_entity_poly.entity_id
_entity_poly.type
_entity_poly.pdbx_seq_one_letter_code
_entity_poly.pdbx_strand_id
1 'polypeptide(L)'
;MAKSDNSKSKLPHYVSSKIHPSSDPETDHNSYSLEKFRLYETRQRFYLVGSDRNKQLFRVLKIDRSEPSDLNISEDPVVYSPQEIKNLLQRIAEGNRATGGLNFVVKAYGIAG
;
A
#
# COMPACT_ATOMS: atom_id res chain seq x y z
N MET A 1 13.12 -53.51 38.99
CA MET A 1 12.32 -53.37 40.23
C MET A 1 12.12 -51.87 40.49
N ALA A 2 10.93 -51.47 40.99
CA ALA A 2 10.43 -50.10 41.28
C ALA A 2 9.92 -49.30 40.05
N LYS A 3 8.59 -49.22 39.78
CA LYS A 3 7.50 -48.41 40.39
C LYS A 3 7.68 -46.91 40.06
N SER A 4 6.98 -46.39 39.03
CA SER A 4 5.66 -45.73 39.09
C SER A 4 5.63 -44.46 39.95
N ASP A 5 5.31 -43.31 39.34
CA ASP A 5 4.19 -42.46 39.78
C ASP A 5 3.81 -41.37 38.76
N ASN A 6 2.53 -41.00 38.81
CA ASN A 6 1.73 -40.30 37.81
C ASN A 6 1.31 -38.90 38.31
N SER A 7 0.89 -38.06 37.36
CA SER A 7 -0.07 -36.94 37.48
C SER A 7 0.45 -35.55 37.87
N LYS A 8 0.41 -34.60 36.93
CA LYS A 8 -0.66 -33.57 36.81
C LYS A 8 -0.26 -32.49 35.80
N SER A 9 -1.13 -32.31 34.81
CA SER A 9 -1.15 -31.17 33.90
C SER A 9 -1.51 -29.88 34.64
N LYS A 10 -0.76 -28.79 34.40
CA LYS A 10 -1.22 -27.41 34.58
C LYS A 10 -0.60 -26.52 33.49
N LEU A 11 -1.48 -25.80 32.80
CA LEU A 11 -1.21 -24.83 31.72
C LEU A 11 -0.24 -23.73 32.18
N PRO A 12 0.67 -23.22 31.34
CA PRO A 12 1.38 -22.01 31.67
C PRO A 12 0.43 -20.82 31.62
N HIS A 13 0.39 -20.13 32.76
CA HIS A 13 -0.23 -18.83 32.97
C HIS A 13 0.30 -17.79 31.98
N TYR A 14 -0.61 -16.92 31.54
CA TYR A 14 -0.31 -15.68 30.82
C TYR A 14 0.70 -14.84 31.64
N VAL A 15 1.93 -14.73 31.15
CA VAL A 15 2.96 -13.91 31.79
C VAL A 15 2.69 -12.46 31.41
N SER A 16 2.26 -11.68 32.41
CA SER A 16 2.23 -10.23 32.35
C SER A 16 3.67 -9.70 32.42
N SER A 17 4.19 -9.18 31.32
CA SER A 17 5.46 -8.45 31.28
C SER A 17 5.18 -6.95 31.17
N LYS A 18 5.43 -6.26 32.29
CA LYS A 18 5.52 -4.82 32.40
C LYS A 18 6.61 -4.27 31.46
N ILE A 19 6.19 -3.33 30.62
CA ILE A 19 6.86 -2.08 30.21
C ILE A 19 8.40 -2.10 30.19
N HIS A 20 8.95 -2.12 28.98
CA HIS A 20 10.22 -1.51 28.67
C HIS A 20 9.98 -0.52 27.51
N PRO A 21 10.25 0.79 27.66
CA PRO A 21 10.20 1.72 26.54
C PRO A 21 11.46 1.50 25.71
N SER A 22 11.42 0.57 24.76
CA SER A 22 12.37 0.58 23.66
C SER A 22 12.02 1.78 22.78
N SER A 23 12.66 2.91 23.08
CA SER A 23 12.80 4.01 22.14
C SER A 23 13.70 3.56 21.00
N ASP A 24 13.18 2.66 20.15
CA ASP A 24 13.61 2.62 18.77
C ASP A 24 13.07 3.90 18.13
N PRO A 25 13.88 4.68 17.40
CA PRO A 25 13.31 5.58 16.42
C PRO A 25 12.64 4.65 15.40
N GLU A 26 11.32 4.44 15.54
CA GLU A 26 10.47 4.01 14.43
C GLU A 26 10.77 5.00 13.31
N THR A 27 11.70 4.61 12.44
CA THR A 27 12.09 5.38 11.29
C THR A 27 10.83 5.39 10.45
N ASP A 28 10.09 6.50 10.49
CA ASP A 28 8.84 6.69 9.78
C ASP A 28 8.99 6.04 8.41
N HIS A 29 8.32 4.90 8.22
CA HIS A 29 8.40 4.11 6.98
C HIS A 29 7.75 4.88 5.80
N ASN A 30 7.40 6.14 6.04
CA ASN A 30 6.75 7.11 5.18
C ASN A 30 7.59 8.40 4.97
N SER A 31 8.87 8.42 5.38
CA SER A 31 9.76 9.60 5.33
C SER A 31 10.16 10.06 3.91
N TYR A 32 9.63 9.44 2.84
CA TYR A 32 9.87 9.91 1.48
C TYR A 32 8.76 10.86 1.03
N SER A 33 9.16 12.08 0.64
CA SER A 33 8.24 13.08 0.10
C SER A 33 7.86 12.74 -1.33
N LEU A 34 6.56 12.64 -1.62
CA LEU A 34 6.06 12.54 -2.99
C LEU A 34 6.07 13.92 -3.63
N GLU A 35 6.83 14.07 -4.72
CA GLU A 35 7.03 15.36 -5.39
C GLU A 35 6.47 15.38 -6.82
N LYS A 36 6.33 14.22 -7.44
CA LYS A 36 5.94 14.09 -8.86
C LYS A 36 4.78 13.13 -8.98
N PHE A 37 3.70 13.59 -9.58
CA PHE A 37 2.48 12.82 -9.76
C PHE A 37 2.17 12.60 -11.23
N ARG A 38 1.64 11.43 -11.54
CA ARG A 38 1.07 11.09 -12.85
C ARG A 38 -0.31 10.51 -12.64
N LEU A 39 -1.31 11.11 -13.29
CA LEU A 39 -2.65 10.60 -13.29
C LEU A 39 -2.86 9.73 -14.52
N TYR A 40 -3.41 8.54 -14.29
CA TYR A 40 -3.90 7.65 -15.33
C TYR A 40 -5.38 7.39 -15.10
N GLU A 41 -6.10 7.04 -16.15
CA GLU A 41 -7.51 6.69 -16.09
C GLU A 41 -7.79 5.38 -16.82
N THR A 42 -8.71 4.61 -16.26
CA THR A 42 -9.51 3.64 -17.00
C THR A 42 -10.95 4.14 -17.04
N ARG A 43 -11.85 3.37 -17.67
CA ARG A 43 -13.28 3.69 -17.67
C ARG A 43 -13.87 3.89 -16.27
N GLN A 44 -13.41 3.14 -15.27
CA GLN A 44 -14.03 3.10 -13.94
C GLN A 44 -13.19 3.75 -12.84
N ARG A 45 -11.88 3.95 -13.05
CA ARG A 45 -10.97 4.41 -11.99
C ARG A 45 -9.94 5.40 -12.50
N PHE A 46 -9.58 6.33 -11.63
CA PHE A 46 -8.33 7.04 -11.73
C PHE A 46 -7.26 6.37 -10.88
N TYR A 47 -6.02 6.42 -11.36
CA TYR A 47 -4.82 5.97 -10.69
C TYR A 47 -3.83 7.12 -10.61
N LEU A 48 -3.64 7.67 -9.42
CA LEU A 48 -2.63 8.70 -9.18
C LEU A 48 -1.34 8.01 -8.70
N VAL A 49 -0.33 8.03 -9.56
CA VAL A 49 0.99 7.50 -9.25
C VAL A 49 1.86 8.64 -8.74
N GLY A 50 2.15 8.64 -7.45
CA GLY A 50 3.11 9.54 -6.81
C GLY A 50 4.52 8.95 -6.85
N SER A 51 5.54 9.80 -6.96
CA SER A 51 6.95 9.41 -6.88
C SER A 51 7.77 10.45 -6.14
N ASP A 52 8.84 9.98 -5.53
CA ASP A 52 9.88 10.83 -4.95
C ASP A 52 10.62 11.64 -6.03
N ARG A 53 11.47 12.57 -5.59
CA ARG A 53 12.27 13.42 -6.48
C ARG A 53 13.04 12.62 -7.53
N ASN A 54 13.60 11.49 -7.13
CA ASN A 54 14.52 10.69 -7.94
C ASN A 54 13.81 9.55 -8.71
N LYS A 55 12.49 9.43 -8.57
CA LYS A 55 11.67 8.37 -9.19
C LYS A 55 12.19 6.96 -8.87
N GLN A 56 12.59 6.74 -7.63
CA GLN A 56 13.02 5.45 -7.09
C GLN A 56 11.88 4.75 -6.37
N LEU A 57 11.00 5.50 -5.72
CA LEU A 57 9.86 4.97 -4.97
C LEU A 57 8.56 5.52 -5.55
N PHE A 58 7.59 4.63 -5.69
CA PHE A 58 6.29 4.97 -6.26
C PHE A 58 5.16 4.49 -5.35
N ARG A 59 4.16 5.35 -5.17
CA ARG A 59 2.90 5.06 -4.46
C ARG A 59 1.73 5.23 -5.41
N VAL A 60 0.64 4.50 -5.15
CA VAL A 60 -0.54 4.51 -6.02
C VAL A 60 -1.78 4.78 -5.19
N LEU A 61 -2.49 5.86 -5.53
CA LEU A 61 -3.83 6.14 -5.03
C LEU A 61 -4.85 5.75 -6.11
N LYS A 62 -5.90 5.03 -5.72
CA LYS A 62 -6.99 4.58 -6.58
C LYS A 62 -8.24 5.37 -6.22
N ILE A 63 -8.88 5.97 -7.22
CA ILE A 63 -10.09 6.76 -7.06
C ILE A 63 -11.15 6.14 -7.96
N ASP A 64 -12.27 5.73 -7.37
CA ASP A 64 -13.44 5.30 -8.13
C ASP A 64 -14.12 6.53 -8.75
N ARG A 65 -14.50 6.44 -10.02
CA ARG A 65 -15.21 7.50 -10.74
C ARG A 65 -16.54 7.02 -11.34
N SER A 66 -17.01 5.84 -10.93
CA SER A 66 -18.28 5.28 -11.40
C SER A 66 -19.49 5.97 -10.76
N GLU A 67 -19.39 6.39 -9.51
CA GLU A 67 -20.43 7.08 -8.76
C GLU A 67 -20.10 8.58 -8.63
N PRO A 68 -20.87 9.50 -9.26
CA PRO A 68 -20.59 10.94 -9.21
C PRO A 68 -20.81 11.59 -7.83
N SER A 69 -21.64 10.94 -7.00
CA SER A 69 -22.11 11.51 -5.73
C SER A 69 -21.26 11.12 -4.53
N ASP A 70 -20.49 10.02 -4.65
CA ASP A 70 -19.70 9.45 -3.56
C ASP A 70 -18.24 9.30 -3.96
N LEU A 71 -17.36 9.89 -3.15
CA LEU A 71 -15.92 9.83 -3.38
C LEU A 71 -15.34 8.58 -2.69
N ASN A 72 -15.05 7.54 -3.49
CA ASN A 72 -14.40 6.33 -2.99
C ASN A 72 -12.91 6.31 -3.37
N ILE A 73 -12.03 6.39 -2.37
CA ILE A 73 -10.58 6.46 -2.53
C ILE A 73 -9.91 5.36 -1.70
N SER A 74 -8.90 4.71 -2.27
CA SER A 74 -8.05 3.76 -1.54
C SER A 74 -6.58 3.91 -1.94
N GLU A 75 -5.70 3.85 -0.95
CA GLU A 75 -4.25 3.78 -1.18
C GLU A 75 -3.81 2.33 -1.35
N ASP A 76 -2.92 2.07 -2.30
CA ASP A 76 -2.23 0.79 -2.39
C ASP A 76 -1.12 0.73 -1.32
N PRO A 77 -1.12 -0.27 -0.42
CA PRO A 77 -0.13 -0.35 0.65
C PRO A 77 1.29 -0.60 0.14
N VAL A 78 1.46 -1.04 -1.11
CA VAL A 78 2.76 -1.39 -1.68
C VAL A 78 3.54 -0.14 -2.11
N VAL A 79 4.82 -0.10 -1.77
CA VAL A 79 5.79 0.83 -2.37
C VAL A 79 6.44 0.14 -3.56
N TYR A 80 6.32 0.73 -4.75
CA TYR A 80 6.82 0.13 -5.98
C TYR A 80 8.17 0.72 -6.38
N SER A 81 9.04 -0.13 -6.92
CA SER A 81 10.23 0.27 -7.68
C SER A 81 9.86 0.74 -9.10
N PRO A 82 10.81 1.32 -9.87
CA PRO A 82 10.55 1.79 -11.23
C PRO A 82 10.09 0.71 -12.20
N GLN A 83 10.54 -0.54 -12.00
CA GLN A 83 10.12 -1.65 -12.86
C GLN A 83 8.75 -2.19 -12.44
N GLU A 84 8.49 -2.29 -11.14
CA GLU A 84 7.22 -2.81 -10.64
C GLU A 84 6.05 -1.88 -10.97
N ILE A 85 6.25 -0.56 -10.90
CA ILE A 85 5.19 0.38 -11.29
C ILE A 85 4.88 0.29 -12.79
N LYS A 86 5.88 0.07 -13.64
CA LYS A 86 5.66 -0.17 -15.09
C LYS A 86 4.85 -1.45 -15.30
N ASN A 87 5.23 -2.53 -14.63
CA ASN A 87 4.54 -3.82 -14.72
C ASN A 87 3.09 -3.69 -14.20
N LEU A 88 2.86 -2.95 -13.12
CA LEU A 88 1.52 -2.69 -12.60
C LEU A 88 0.65 -1.96 -13.62
N LEU A 89 1.16 -0.85 -14.19
CA LEU A 89 0.43 -0.07 -15.19
C LEU A 89 0.12 -0.91 -16.43
N GLN A 90 1.05 -1.76 -16.87
CA GLN A 90 0.82 -2.68 -17.98
C GLN A 90 -0.30 -3.69 -17.67
N ARG A 91 -0.27 -4.33 -16.49
CA ARG A 91 -1.32 -5.28 -16.08
C ARG A 91 -2.69 -4.61 -16.00
N ILE A 92 -2.76 -3.38 -15.48
CA ILE A 92 -4.01 -2.61 -15.44
C ILE A 92 -4.49 -2.30 -16.86
N ALA A 93 -3.60 -1.89 -17.77
CA ALA A 93 -3.94 -1.62 -19.16
C ALA A 93 -4.49 -2.86 -19.86
N GLU A 94 -3.81 -4.01 -19.70
CA GLU A 94 -4.23 -5.29 -20.28
C GLU A 94 -5.57 -5.77 -19.71
N GLY A 95 -5.76 -5.70 -18.39
CA GLY A 95 -7.00 -6.07 -17.72
C GLY A 95 -8.20 -5.19 -18.11
N ASN A 96 -7.95 -3.98 -18.62
CA ASN A 96 -8.98 -3.05 -19.09
C ASN A 96 -9.03 -2.92 -20.62
N ARG A 97 -8.32 -3.77 -21.38
CA ARG A 97 -8.20 -3.64 -22.84
C ARG A 97 -9.57 -3.57 -23.54
N ALA A 98 -10.54 -4.37 -23.09
CA ALA A 98 -11.89 -4.39 -23.67
C ALA A 98 -12.69 -3.10 -23.43
N THR A 99 -12.30 -2.27 -22.46
CA THR A 99 -12.98 -1.03 -22.06
C THR A 99 -12.15 0.22 -22.36
N GLY A 100 -11.13 0.11 -23.22
CA GLY A 100 -10.27 1.23 -23.64
C GLY A 100 -8.89 1.28 -22.98
N GLY A 101 -8.57 0.33 -22.10
CA GLY A 101 -7.26 0.20 -21.47
C GLY A 101 -7.00 1.23 -20.37
N LEU A 102 -5.73 1.55 -20.17
CA LEU A 102 -5.24 2.56 -19.23
C LEU A 102 -4.64 3.71 -20.01
N ASN A 103 -5.17 4.92 -19.80
CA ASN A 103 -4.76 6.13 -20.48
C ASN A 103 -3.99 7.04 -19.54
N PHE A 104 -2.93 7.66 -20.06
CA PHE A 104 -2.25 8.73 -19.33
C PHE A 104 -3.04 10.03 -19.48
N VAL A 105 -3.27 10.72 -18.36
CA VAL A 105 -4.04 11.97 -18.34
C VAL A 105 -3.11 13.16 -18.18
N VAL A 106 -2.36 13.24 -17.08
CA VAL A 106 -1.58 14.44 -16.76
C VAL A 106 -0.38 14.17 -15.84
N LYS A 107 0.63 15.04 -15.92
CA LYS A 107 1.71 15.16 -14.93
C LYS A 107 1.39 16.37 -14.04
N ALA A 108 1.47 16.17 -12.73
CA ALA A 108 1.21 17.20 -11.75
C ALA A 108 2.26 17.17 -10.62
N TYR A 109 2.28 18.22 -9.81
CA TYR A 109 3.17 18.36 -8.65
C TYR A 109 2.40 18.41 -7.32
N GLY A 110 1.06 18.37 -7.39
CA GLY A 110 0.17 18.37 -6.26
C GLY A 110 -1.28 18.30 -6.74
N ILE A 111 -2.17 18.13 -5.78
CA ILE A 111 -3.63 18.19 -5.98
C ILE A 111 -4.10 19.43 -5.22
N ALA A 112 -4.88 20.29 -5.87
CA ALA A 112 -5.55 21.40 -5.21
C ALA A 112 -6.97 20.96 -4.83
N GLY A 113 -7.39 21.29 -3.62
CA GLY A 113 -8.71 21.01 -3.05
C GLY A 113 -9.17 22.19 -2.20
#